data_AF-A0AAV2IJV7-F1
#
_entry.id   AF-A0AAV2IJV7-F1
#
_cell.length_a   1.000
_cell.length_b   1.000
_cell.length_c   1.000
_cell.angle_alpha   90.00
_cell.angle_beta   90.00
_cell.angle_gamma   90.00
#
_symmetry.space_group_name_H-M   'P 1'
#
loop_
_entity.id
_entity.type
_entity.pdbx_description
1 polymer ?
#
loop_
_entity_poly.entity_id
_entity_poly.type
_entity_poly.pdbx_seq_one_letter_code
_entity_poly.pdbx_strand_id
1 'polypeptide(L)'
;NPLLDDATFGVIIIAQYCVISSFINISGIVTNTINIAVFMKLGSSEVINISLLGLSVADLGSLVALQFLNICISPWMQTADIPFDSFEVAYLVGGWPRMYTVRVVAWITAFINLERCLCIALPLKVRFILTARRALYVMVVIFVVIAGALSASFITTTLVWKFSPARNKTIVGIGITANRKEVDSITFVISDIFLPISAYVLVIICTVILATKLNFYCKMASSKCVQKSDQVTGKEIKVVKLVNVISWLFIACYFPNAALFSCMAYEPEFNIDGKYRNIFLVCFSYCFIAESINSS
;
A
#
# COMPACT_ATOMS: atom_id res chain seq x y z
N ASN A 1 22.24 8.46 -26.19
CA ASN A 1 22.20 9.33 -24.99
C ASN A 1 20.98 8.99 -24.17
N PRO A 2 21.16 8.34 -23.00
CA PRO A 2 20.06 8.23 -22.05
C PRO A 2 19.64 9.65 -21.63
N LEU A 3 18.33 9.86 -21.42
CA LEU A 3 17.78 11.16 -20.97
C LEU A 3 18.25 11.53 -19.54
N LEU A 4 18.69 10.53 -18.77
CA LEU A 4 19.29 10.69 -17.45
C LEU A 4 20.62 9.95 -17.45
N ASP A 5 21.71 10.69 -17.23
CA ASP A 5 23.06 10.14 -17.13
C ASP A 5 23.21 9.19 -15.93
N ASP A 6 24.06 8.17 -16.07
CA ASP A 6 24.18 7.07 -15.11
C ASP A 6 24.73 7.52 -13.75
N ALA A 7 25.60 8.54 -13.71
CA ALA A 7 26.12 9.07 -12.45
C ALA A 7 25.02 9.82 -11.67
N THR A 8 24.23 10.63 -12.37
CA THR A 8 23.09 11.35 -11.78
C THR A 8 22.03 10.37 -11.29
N PHE A 9 21.73 9.35 -12.10
CA PHE A 9 20.84 8.25 -11.73
C PHE A 9 21.31 7.55 -10.45
N GLY A 10 22.58 7.17 -10.36
CA GLY A 10 23.13 6.49 -9.18
C GLY A 10 22.97 7.28 -7.88
N VAL A 11 23.25 8.59 -7.91
CA VAL A 11 23.09 9.47 -6.75
C VAL A 11 21.63 9.55 -6.30
N ILE A 12 20.70 9.71 -7.24
CA ILE A 12 19.26 9.77 -6.93
C ILE A 12 18.79 8.47 -6.29
N ILE A 13 19.16 7.32 -6.86
CA ILE A 13 18.76 5.99 -6.37
C ILE A 13 19.27 5.74 -4.95
N ILE A 14 20.53 6.09 -4.66
CA ILE A 14 21.10 5.97 -3.32
C ILE A 14 20.34 6.86 -2.33
N ALA A 15 20.14 8.14 -2.66
CA ALA A 15 19.43 9.05 -1.78
C ALA A 15 17.99 8.58 -1.49
N GLN A 16 17.27 8.14 -2.52
CA GLN A 16 15.85 7.78 -2.41
C GLN A 16 15.63 6.44 -1.72
N TYR A 17 16.26 5.37 -2.19
CA TYR A 17 16.03 4.02 -1.64
C TYR A 17 16.85 3.77 -0.37
N CYS A 18 18.14 4.12 -0.38
CA CYS A 18 19.05 3.73 0.70
C CYS A 18 18.96 4.66 1.92
N VAL A 19 18.58 5.93 1.72
CA VAL A 19 18.51 6.91 2.82
C VAL A 19 17.06 7.23 3.17
N ILE A 20 16.32 7.91 2.28
CA ILE A 20 15.01 8.47 2.62
C ILE A 20 13.98 7.37 2.88
N SER A 21 13.76 6.48 1.91
CA SER A 21 12.78 5.39 2.05
C SER A 21 13.18 4.44 3.18
N SER A 22 14.46 4.09 3.31
CA SER A 22 14.91 3.19 4.38
C SER A 22 14.69 3.78 5.78
N PHE A 23 14.93 5.08 5.97
CA PHE A 23 14.66 5.74 7.25
C PHE A 23 13.16 5.74 7.59
N ILE A 24 12.31 6.07 6.61
CA ILE A 24 10.84 6.09 6.78
C ILE A 24 10.33 4.67 7.09
N ASN A 25 10.84 3.66 6.39
CA ASN A 25 10.46 2.27 6.58
C ASN A 25 10.81 1.76 7.98
N ILE A 26 12.05 1.96 8.43
CA ILE A 26 12.49 1.53 9.76
C ILE A 26 11.67 2.23 10.85
N SER A 27 11.43 3.53 10.70
CA SER A 27 10.62 4.30 11.64
C SER A 27 9.18 3.77 11.69
N GLY A 28 8.58 3.51 10.52
CA GLY A 28 7.23 2.96 10.42
C GLY A 28 7.12 1.54 10.98
N ILE A 29 8.14 0.69 10.80
CA ILE A 29 8.18 -0.67 11.36
C ILE A 29 8.10 -0.59 12.88
N VAL A 30 8.86 0.31 13.50
CA VAL A 30 8.84 0.51 14.95
C VAL A 30 7.45 1.01 15.40
N THR A 31 6.93 2.06 14.75
CA THR A 31 5.62 2.65 15.11
C THR A 31 4.48 1.63 14.96
N ASN A 32 4.42 0.89 13.86
CA ASN A 32 3.38 -0.11 13.64
C ASN A 32 3.49 -1.31 14.58
N THR A 33 4.70 -1.72 14.95
CA THR A 33 4.89 -2.76 15.98
C THR A 33 4.33 -2.31 17.33
N ILE A 34 4.57 -1.04 17.71
CA ILE A 34 3.99 -0.46 18.93
C ILE A 34 2.47 -0.40 18.82
N ASN A 35 1.93 0.07 17.69
CA ASN A 35 0.49 0.15 17.44
C ASN A 35 -0.18 -1.22 17.58
N ILE A 36 0.38 -2.28 16.99
CA ILE A 36 -0.12 -3.65 17.12
C ILE A 36 -0.16 -4.07 18.59
N ALA A 37 0.93 -3.85 19.34
CA ALA A 37 0.98 -4.19 20.76
C ALA A 37 -0.07 -3.43 21.58
N VAL A 38 -0.31 -2.15 21.27
CA VAL A 38 -1.33 -1.32 21.92
C VAL A 38 -2.75 -1.81 21.57
N PHE A 39 -3.07 -2.01 20.29
CA PHE A 39 -4.41 -2.44 19.88
C PHE A 39 -4.74 -3.86 20.34
N MET A 40 -3.76 -4.76 20.43
CA MET A 40 -3.94 -6.06 21.07
C MET A 40 -4.32 -5.94 22.55
N LYS A 41 -3.71 -5.00 23.28
CA LYS A 41 -4.05 -4.74 24.69
C LYS A 41 -5.41 -4.07 24.87
N LEU A 42 -5.79 -3.18 23.95
CA LEU A 42 -7.11 -2.53 23.94
C LEU A 42 -8.26 -3.53 23.65
N GLY A 43 -7.94 -4.63 22.97
CA GLY A 43 -8.88 -5.70 22.66
C GLY A 43 -9.84 -5.36 21.50
N SER A 44 -10.59 -6.37 21.06
CA SER A 44 -11.46 -6.33 19.90
C SER A 44 -12.90 -5.88 20.22
N SER A 45 -13.08 -5.03 21.22
CA SER A 45 -14.42 -4.61 21.68
C SER A 45 -15.05 -3.55 20.78
N GLU A 46 -14.23 -2.69 20.16
CA GLU A 46 -14.68 -1.63 19.25
C GLU A 46 -14.23 -1.94 17.82
N VAL A 47 -15.09 -1.65 16.84
CA VAL A 47 -14.82 -1.83 15.41
C VAL A 47 -13.54 -1.08 15.01
N ILE A 48 -13.35 0.14 15.50
CA ILE A 48 -12.18 0.95 15.20
C ILE A 48 -10.86 0.28 15.62
N ASN A 49 -10.81 -0.36 16.79
CA ASN A 49 -9.59 -1.03 17.27
C ASN A 49 -9.22 -2.20 16.36
N ILE A 50 -10.23 -2.94 15.87
CA ILE A 50 -10.03 -4.05 14.93
C ILE A 50 -9.51 -3.54 13.59
N SER A 51 -10.13 -2.49 13.05
CA SER A 51 -9.71 -1.90 11.78
C SER A 51 -8.30 -1.32 11.86
N LEU A 52 -7.96 -0.61 12.95
CA LEU A 52 -6.62 -0.04 13.15
C LEU A 52 -5.56 -1.10 13.42
N LEU A 53 -5.90 -2.20 14.11
CA LEU A 53 -5.01 -3.35 14.26
C LEU A 53 -4.74 -4.00 12.90
N GLY A 54 -5.78 -4.27 12.11
CA GLY A 54 -5.66 -4.83 10.77
C GLY A 54 -4.81 -3.95 9.85
N LEU A 55 -5.02 -2.63 9.91
CA LEU A 55 -4.24 -1.64 9.17
C LEU A 55 -2.76 -1.69 9.60
N SER A 56 -2.47 -1.65 10.90
CA SER A 56 -1.10 -1.69 11.43
C SER A 56 -0.35 -2.99 11.05
N VAL A 57 -1.05 -4.12 10.97
CA VAL A 57 -0.48 -5.40 10.51
C VAL A 57 -0.15 -5.34 9.01
N ALA A 58 -1.05 -4.79 8.21
CA ALA A 58 -0.82 -4.65 6.77
C ALA A 58 0.32 -3.66 6.46
N ASP A 59 0.35 -2.53 7.17
CA ASP A 59 1.40 -1.51 7.09
C ASP A 59 2.77 -2.05 7.53
N LEU A 60 2.82 -2.84 8.61
CA LEU A 60 4.07 -3.50 9.01
C LEU A 60 4.59 -4.41 7.89
N GLY A 61 3.70 -5.17 7.26
CA GLY A 61 4.05 -6.03 6.12
C GLY A 61 4.57 -5.24 4.91
N SER A 62 3.92 -4.12 4.57
CA SER A 62 4.33 -3.27 3.45
C SER A 62 5.71 -2.67 3.69
N LEU A 63 5.97 -2.15 4.89
CA LEU A 63 7.23 -1.52 5.26
C LEU A 63 8.38 -2.54 5.32
N VAL A 64 8.14 -3.75 5.81
CA VAL A 64 9.15 -4.83 5.78
C VAL A 64 9.49 -5.24 4.34
N ALA A 65 8.48 -5.41 3.48
CA ALA A 65 8.69 -5.74 2.08
C ALA A 65 9.42 -4.61 1.31
N LEU A 66 9.04 -3.35 1.57
CA LEU A 66 9.70 -2.15 1.07
C LEU A 66 11.16 -2.08 1.52
N GLN A 67 11.44 -2.35 2.80
CA GLN A 67 12.80 -2.34 3.32
C GLN A 67 13.66 -3.41 2.67
N PHE A 68 13.11 -4.61 2.48
CA PHE A 68 13.80 -5.68 1.75
C PHE A 68 14.11 -5.27 0.31
N LEU A 69 13.15 -4.66 -0.39
CA LEU A 69 13.37 -4.13 -1.75
C LEU A 69 14.47 -3.08 -1.79
N ASN A 70 14.49 -2.12 -0.85
CA ASN A 70 15.53 -1.10 -0.77
C ASN A 70 16.93 -1.71 -0.63
N ILE A 71 17.06 -2.76 0.19
CA ILE A 71 18.32 -3.49 0.37
C ILE A 71 18.73 -4.16 -0.94
N CYS A 72 17.82 -4.89 -1.59
CA CYS A 72 18.08 -5.61 -2.84
C CYS A 72 18.42 -4.72 -4.04
N ILE A 73 17.81 -3.54 -4.12
CA ILE A 73 18.04 -2.56 -5.19
C ILE A 73 19.33 -1.75 -4.96
N SER A 74 19.85 -1.72 -3.73
CA SER A 74 21.06 -0.96 -3.42
C SER A 74 22.26 -1.36 -4.31
N PRO A 75 23.09 -0.40 -4.76
CA PRO A 75 24.26 -0.71 -5.60
C PRO A 75 25.23 -1.71 -4.96
N TRP A 76 25.34 -1.67 -3.62
CA TRP A 76 26.16 -2.60 -2.85
C TRP A 76 25.64 -4.03 -2.93
N MET A 77 24.33 -4.24 -2.86
CA MET A 77 23.76 -5.58 -2.97
C MET A 77 23.86 -6.13 -4.39
N GLN A 78 23.70 -5.27 -5.40
CA GLN A 78 23.82 -5.63 -6.82
C GLN A 78 25.24 -6.09 -7.21
N THR A 79 26.26 -5.57 -6.52
CA THR A 79 27.67 -5.89 -6.78
C THR A 79 28.23 -6.92 -5.80
N ALA A 80 27.48 -7.29 -4.76
CA ALA A 80 27.92 -8.24 -3.75
C ALA A 80 28.03 -9.66 -4.31
N ASP A 81 29.00 -10.43 -3.80
CA ASP A 81 29.19 -11.81 -4.23
C ASP A 81 28.21 -12.82 -3.57
N ILE A 82 26.91 -12.56 -3.66
CA ILE A 82 25.82 -13.35 -3.04
C ILE A 82 25.36 -14.54 -3.90
N PRO A 83 24.75 -15.60 -3.34
CA PRO A 83 24.35 -16.81 -4.10
C PRO A 83 23.07 -16.63 -4.96
N PHE A 84 22.57 -15.42 -5.10
CA PHE A 84 21.36 -15.10 -5.86
C PHE A 84 21.50 -13.79 -6.63
N ASP A 85 20.64 -13.59 -7.62
CA ASP A 85 20.46 -12.31 -8.30
C ASP A 85 19.56 -11.42 -7.42
N SER A 86 20.11 -10.33 -6.88
CA SER A 86 19.38 -9.52 -5.91
C SER A 86 18.15 -8.85 -6.51
N PHE A 87 18.20 -8.45 -7.78
CA PHE A 87 17.09 -7.78 -8.45
C PHE A 87 15.93 -8.75 -8.68
N GLU A 88 16.23 -9.93 -9.21
CA GLU A 88 15.22 -10.95 -9.48
C GLU A 88 14.60 -11.51 -8.19
N VAL A 89 15.43 -11.75 -7.17
CA VAL A 89 14.90 -12.16 -5.86
C VAL A 89 14.06 -11.05 -5.23
N ALA A 90 14.46 -9.77 -5.37
CA ALA A 90 13.64 -8.64 -4.89
C ALA A 90 12.25 -8.65 -5.52
N TYR A 91 12.16 -8.89 -6.82
CA TYR A 91 10.89 -8.89 -7.53
C TYR A 91 9.91 -9.92 -6.94
N LEU A 92 10.37 -11.15 -6.69
CA LEU A 92 9.49 -12.20 -6.17
C LEU A 92 9.23 -12.09 -4.66
N VAL A 93 10.28 -11.90 -3.87
CA VAL A 93 10.24 -11.97 -2.40
C VAL A 93 9.87 -10.64 -1.76
N GLY A 94 10.17 -9.52 -2.41
CA GLY A 94 9.80 -8.18 -1.95
C GLY A 94 8.61 -7.59 -2.71
N GLY A 95 8.64 -7.68 -4.04
CA GLY A 95 7.68 -7.03 -4.93
C GLY A 95 6.25 -7.52 -4.75
N TRP A 96 6.03 -8.84 -4.84
CA TRP A 96 4.69 -9.40 -4.69
C TRP A 96 4.13 -9.27 -3.25
N PRO A 97 4.88 -9.55 -2.18
CA PRO A 97 4.41 -9.30 -0.82
C PRO A 97 4.08 -7.81 -0.55
N ARG A 98 4.86 -6.88 -1.10
CA ARG A 98 4.51 -5.46 -1.08
C ARG A 98 3.19 -5.21 -1.80
N MET A 99 3.01 -5.71 -3.03
CA MET A 99 1.75 -5.52 -3.77
C MET A 99 0.53 -6.08 -3.02
N TYR A 100 0.71 -7.22 -2.35
CA TYR A 100 -0.31 -7.81 -1.47
C TYR A 100 -0.70 -6.87 -0.33
N THR A 101 0.28 -6.44 0.45
CA THR A 101 0.06 -5.59 1.63
C THR A 101 -0.53 -4.23 1.28
N VAL A 102 -0.03 -3.57 0.22
CA VAL A 102 -0.57 -2.30 -0.32
C VAL A 102 -2.05 -2.42 -0.66
N ARG A 103 -2.47 -3.51 -1.33
CA ARG A 103 -3.89 -3.75 -1.66
C ARG A 103 -4.74 -4.00 -0.42
N VAL A 104 -4.21 -4.74 0.55
CA VAL A 104 -4.90 -4.93 1.83
C VAL A 104 -5.09 -3.58 2.53
N VAL A 105 -4.06 -2.74 2.63
CA VAL A 105 -4.12 -1.38 3.18
C VAL A 105 -5.20 -0.54 2.48
N ALA A 106 -5.26 -0.58 1.14
CA ALA A 106 -6.27 0.13 0.36
C ALA A 106 -7.71 -0.29 0.73
N TRP A 107 -7.99 -1.60 0.78
CA TRP A 107 -9.32 -2.10 1.12
C TRP A 107 -9.70 -1.89 2.59
N ILE A 108 -8.74 -1.98 3.52
CA ILE A 108 -8.98 -1.63 4.93
C ILE A 108 -9.30 -0.14 5.06
N THR A 109 -8.55 0.73 4.37
CA THR A 109 -8.79 2.17 4.34
C THR A 109 -10.18 2.49 3.77
N ALA A 110 -10.59 1.80 2.71
CA ALA A 110 -11.91 1.92 2.12
C ALA A 110 -13.02 1.49 3.12
N PHE A 111 -12.80 0.40 3.85
CA PHE A 111 -13.71 -0.05 4.90
C PHE A 111 -13.83 0.96 6.06
N ILE A 112 -12.71 1.48 6.56
CA ILE A 112 -12.70 2.50 7.63
C ILE A 112 -13.48 3.75 7.19
N ASN A 113 -13.29 4.18 5.94
CA ASN A 113 -14.01 5.31 5.37
C ASN A 113 -15.51 5.07 5.26
N LEU A 114 -15.90 3.88 4.80
CA LEU A 114 -17.30 3.48 4.72
C LEU A 114 -17.94 3.41 6.11
N GLU A 115 -17.25 2.81 7.09
CA GLU A 115 -17.68 2.76 8.49
C GLU A 115 -17.97 4.17 9.01
N ARG A 116 -17.08 5.13 8.77
CA ARG A 116 -17.28 6.53 9.21
C ARG A 116 -18.44 7.22 8.50
N CYS A 117 -18.59 7.00 7.20
CA CYS A 117 -19.74 7.53 6.46
C CYS A 117 -21.05 6.97 7.01
N LEU A 118 -21.10 5.68 7.34
CA LEU A 118 -22.26 5.05 7.95
C LEU A 118 -22.53 5.55 9.37
N CYS A 119 -21.49 5.79 10.18
CA CYS A 119 -21.64 6.38 11.50
C CYS A 119 -22.28 7.77 11.46
N ILE A 120 -21.98 8.56 10.43
CA ILE A 120 -22.54 9.91 10.25
C ILE A 120 -23.93 9.84 9.63
N ALA A 121 -24.14 9.00 8.62
CA ALA A 121 -25.42 8.90 7.92
C ALA A 121 -26.49 8.19 8.75
N LEU A 122 -26.12 7.20 9.55
CA LEU A 122 -27.02 6.30 10.26
C LEU A 122 -26.52 5.99 11.70
N PRO A 123 -26.35 7.00 12.58
CA PRO A 123 -25.71 6.84 13.90
C PRO A 123 -26.38 5.79 14.81
N LEU A 124 -27.72 5.67 14.74
CA LEU A 124 -28.47 4.70 15.55
C LEU A 124 -28.45 3.27 14.98
N LYS A 125 -28.30 3.10 13.66
CA LYS A 125 -28.32 1.78 13.01
C LYS A 125 -26.92 1.20 12.83
N VAL A 126 -25.88 2.03 12.76
CA VAL A 126 -24.51 1.58 12.48
C VAL A 126 -24.02 0.57 13.52
N ARG A 127 -24.35 0.74 14.80
CA ARG A 127 -23.94 -0.19 15.87
C ARG A 127 -24.57 -1.59 15.75
N PHE A 128 -25.71 -1.68 15.06
CA PHE A 128 -26.37 -2.96 14.75
C PHE A 128 -25.89 -3.54 13.41
N ILE A 129 -25.49 -2.70 12.46
CA ILE A 129 -24.99 -3.09 11.14
C ILE A 129 -23.53 -3.57 11.24
N LEU A 130 -22.67 -2.76 11.85
CA LEU A 130 -21.23 -2.99 12.00
C LEU A 130 -20.90 -3.29 13.47
N THR A 131 -20.98 -4.56 13.83
CA THR A 131 -20.51 -5.06 15.12
C THR A 131 -19.03 -5.45 15.03
N ALA A 132 -18.33 -5.49 16.17
CA ALA A 132 -16.93 -5.88 16.24
C ALA A 132 -16.62 -7.23 15.57
N ARG A 133 -17.49 -8.24 15.78
CA ARG A 133 -17.33 -9.56 15.14
C ARG A 133 -17.45 -9.50 13.62
N ARG A 134 -18.38 -8.68 13.10
CA ARG A 134 -18.54 -8.48 11.66
C ARG A 134 -17.34 -7.75 11.07
N ALA A 135 -16.82 -6.74 11.77
CA ALA A 135 -15.61 -6.04 11.36
C ALA A 135 -14.41 -6.99 11.30
N LEU A 136 -14.22 -7.85 12.30
CA LEU A 136 -13.17 -8.86 12.29
C LEU A 136 -13.31 -9.81 11.09
N TYR A 137 -14.54 -10.28 10.83
CA TYR A 137 -14.82 -11.11 9.65
C TYR A 137 -14.46 -10.39 8.35
N VAL A 138 -14.88 -9.12 8.20
CA VAL A 138 -14.53 -8.30 7.02
C VAL A 138 -13.01 -8.15 6.87
N MET A 139 -12.28 -7.89 7.97
CA MET A 139 -10.81 -7.82 7.93
C MET A 139 -10.21 -9.13 7.40
N VAL A 140 -10.58 -10.27 7.99
CA VAL A 140 -10.08 -11.59 7.56
C VAL A 140 -10.40 -11.85 6.09
N VAL A 141 -11.62 -11.52 5.65
CA VAL A 141 -12.02 -11.66 4.24
C VAL A 141 -11.16 -10.79 3.33
N ILE A 142 -10.86 -9.54 3.70
CA ILE A 142 -9.96 -8.69 2.91
C ILE A 142 -8.57 -9.36 2.77
N PHE A 143 -7.96 -9.81 3.86
CA PHE A 143 -6.64 -10.47 3.80
C PHE A 143 -6.66 -11.72 2.90
N VAL A 144 -7.71 -12.55 2.98
CA VAL A 144 -7.83 -13.80 2.22
C VAL A 144 -8.13 -13.55 0.74
N VAL A 145 -9.08 -12.66 0.43
CA VAL A 145 -9.48 -12.36 -0.96
C VAL A 145 -8.30 -11.78 -1.74
N ILE A 146 -7.56 -10.84 -1.14
CA ILE A 146 -6.38 -10.23 -1.79
C ILE A 146 -5.26 -11.26 -1.96
N ALA A 147 -5.09 -12.20 -1.00
CA ALA A 147 -4.10 -13.26 -1.12
C ALA A 147 -4.44 -14.22 -2.27
N GLY A 148 -5.71 -14.62 -2.36
CA GLY A 148 -6.21 -15.44 -3.46
C GLY A 148 -6.02 -14.77 -4.82
N ALA A 149 -6.36 -13.48 -4.92
CA ALA A 149 -6.23 -12.70 -6.15
C ALA A 149 -4.77 -12.54 -6.64
N LEU A 150 -3.79 -12.64 -5.74
CA LEU A 150 -2.36 -12.52 -6.06
C LEU A 150 -1.61 -13.86 -6.11
N SER A 151 -2.24 -14.94 -5.65
CA SER A 151 -1.63 -16.28 -5.61
C SER A 151 -1.17 -16.77 -7.00
N ALA A 152 -1.90 -16.38 -8.05
CA ALA A 152 -1.61 -16.71 -9.43
C ALA A 152 -0.18 -16.30 -9.85
N SER A 153 0.28 -15.12 -9.40
CA SER A 153 1.62 -14.61 -9.71
C SER A 153 2.75 -15.42 -9.09
N PHE A 154 2.51 -16.01 -7.91
CA PHE A 154 3.47 -16.90 -7.24
C PHE A 154 3.52 -18.29 -7.87
N ILE A 155 2.46 -18.71 -8.57
CA ILE A 155 2.42 -19.98 -9.28
C ILE A 155 3.18 -19.87 -10.61
N THR A 156 3.13 -18.71 -11.28
CA THR A 156 3.74 -18.53 -12.60
C THR A 156 5.22 -18.21 -12.56
N THR A 157 5.69 -17.67 -11.43
CA THR A 157 7.04 -17.14 -11.24
C THR A 157 7.69 -17.81 -10.03
N THR A 158 8.72 -18.62 -10.26
CA THR A 158 9.37 -19.42 -9.23
C THR A 158 10.86 -19.10 -9.10
N LEU A 159 11.46 -19.30 -7.93
CA LEU A 159 12.91 -19.24 -7.79
C LEU A 159 13.54 -20.52 -8.33
N VAL A 160 14.51 -20.37 -9.23
CA VAL A 160 15.24 -21.49 -9.84
C VAL A 160 16.74 -21.20 -9.82
N TRP A 161 17.54 -22.27 -9.79
CA TRP A 161 18.98 -22.17 -10.02
C TRP A 161 19.25 -21.96 -11.50
N LYS A 162 20.02 -20.92 -11.83
CA LYS A 162 20.43 -20.61 -13.20
C LYS A 162 21.89 -20.21 -13.24
N PHE A 163 22.56 -20.52 -14.35
CA PHE A 163 23.93 -20.09 -14.56
C PHE A 163 23.97 -18.61 -14.94
N SER A 164 24.76 -17.81 -14.21
CA SER A 164 25.01 -16.40 -14.52
C SER A 164 26.34 -16.26 -15.25
N PRO A 165 26.34 -15.89 -16.55
CA PRO A 165 27.58 -15.66 -17.30
C PRO A 165 28.41 -14.52 -16.72
N ALA A 166 27.76 -13.46 -16.22
CA ALA A 166 28.43 -12.28 -15.67
C ALA A 166 29.27 -12.60 -14.42
N ARG A 167 28.85 -13.61 -13.65
CA ARG A 167 29.50 -14.01 -12.39
C ARG A 167 30.17 -15.38 -12.48
N ASN A 168 30.10 -16.01 -13.66
CA ASN A 168 30.60 -17.34 -13.95
C ASN A 168 30.20 -18.40 -12.89
N LYS A 169 28.95 -18.33 -12.39
CA LYS A 169 28.48 -19.23 -11.32
C LYS A 169 26.98 -19.45 -11.37
N THR A 170 26.54 -20.57 -10.80
CA THR A 170 25.11 -20.88 -10.62
C THR A 170 24.56 -20.08 -9.45
N ILE A 171 23.54 -19.28 -9.70
CA ILE A 171 22.86 -18.43 -8.72
C ILE A 171 21.35 -18.66 -8.74
N VAL A 172 20.66 -18.32 -7.66
CA VAL A 172 19.19 -18.29 -7.64
C VAL A 172 18.68 -17.06 -8.38
N GLY A 173 17.69 -17.24 -9.25
CA GLY A 173 16.98 -16.17 -9.94
C GLY A 173 15.54 -16.58 -10.26
N ILE A 174 14.85 -15.78 -11.06
CA ILE A 174 13.49 -16.06 -11.51
C ILE A 174 13.49 -17.07 -12.67
N GLY A 175 12.65 -18.09 -12.51
CA GLY A 175 12.18 -18.98 -13.56
C GLY A 175 10.72 -18.69 -13.89
N ILE A 176 10.37 -18.78 -15.17
CA ILE A 176 9.05 -18.45 -15.69
C ILE A 176 8.41 -19.73 -16.23
N THR A 177 7.16 -19.98 -15.84
CA THR A 177 6.36 -21.11 -16.38
C THR A 177 5.76 -20.77 -17.75
N ALA A 178 5.51 -21.81 -18.57
CA ALA A 178 4.98 -21.65 -19.93
C ALA A 178 3.60 -20.95 -19.97
N ASN A 179 2.77 -21.15 -18.93
CA ASN A 179 1.40 -20.62 -18.87
C ASN A 179 1.34 -19.17 -18.35
N ARG A 180 2.48 -18.52 -18.12
CA ARG A 180 2.54 -17.17 -17.52
C ARG A 180 1.70 -16.15 -18.28
N LYS A 181 1.73 -16.15 -19.61
CA LYS A 181 1.01 -15.13 -20.40
C LYS A 181 -0.52 -15.15 -20.18
N GLU A 182 -1.11 -16.34 -20.12
CA GLU A 182 -2.55 -16.50 -19.92
C GLU A 182 -2.95 -16.10 -18.49
N VAL A 183 -2.18 -16.57 -17.50
CA VAL A 183 -2.43 -16.29 -16.08
C VAL A 183 -2.18 -14.82 -15.75
N ASP A 184 -1.12 -14.21 -16.28
CA ASP A 184 -0.81 -12.79 -16.07
C ASP A 184 -1.90 -11.91 -16.68
N SER A 185 -2.49 -12.27 -17.82
CA SER A 185 -3.58 -11.50 -18.43
C SER A 185 -4.82 -11.42 -17.54
N ILE A 186 -5.21 -12.54 -16.93
CA ILE A 186 -6.35 -12.59 -16.01
C ILE A 186 -6.02 -11.83 -14.71
N THR A 187 -4.83 -12.08 -14.16
CA THR A 187 -4.36 -11.45 -12.93
C THR A 187 -4.26 -9.93 -13.10
N PHE A 188 -3.80 -9.46 -14.25
CA PHE A 188 -3.71 -8.02 -14.55
C PHE A 188 -5.08 -7.34 -14.47
N VAL A 189 -6.11 -7.89 -15.12
CA VAL A 189 -7.44 -7.28 -15.14
C VAL A 189 -8.09 -7.25 -13.75
N ILE A 190 -8.07 -8.38 -13.05
CA ILE A 190 -8.76 -8.50 -11.76
C ILE A 190 -7.95 -7.81 -10.65
N SER A 191 -6.67 -8.20 -10.57
CA SER A 191 -5.81 -7.91 -9.45
C SER A 191 -5.13 -6.54 -9.60
N ASP A 192 -4.67 -6.18 -10.79
CA ASP A 192 -3.89 -4.95 -11.01
C ASP A 192 -4.76 -3.75 -11.42
N ILE A 193 -5.94 -3.99 -12.00
CA ILE A 193 -6.87 -2.93 -12.42
C ILE A 193 -8.09 -2.86 -11.49
N PHE A 194 -8.94 -3.90 -11.49
CA PHE A 194 -10.27 -3.80 -10.90
C PHE A 194 -10.25 -3.58 -9.37
N LEU A 195 -9.51 -4.40 -8.63
CA LEU A 195 -9.41 -4.31 -7.17
C LEU A 195 -8.82 -2.97 -6.66
N PRO A 196 -7.67 -2.47 -7.14
CA PRO A 196 -7.11 -1.21 -6.65
C PRO A 196 -7.95 0.00 -7.08
N ILE A 197 -8.46 0.05 -8.30
CA ILE A 197 -9.28 1.18 -8.77
C ILE A 197 -10.59 1.26 -7.97
N SER A 198 -11.26 0.13 -7.72
CA SER A 198 -12.50 0.12 -6.93
C SER A 198 -12.28 0.58 -5.48
N ALA A 199 -11.20 0.13 -4.82
CA ALA A 199 -10.84 0.62 -3.50
C ALA A 199 -10.56 2.14 -3.51
N TYR A 200 -9.78 2.61 -4.48
CA TYR A 200 -9.42 4.02 -4.61
C TYR A 200 -10.64 4.93 -4.84
N VAL A 201 -11.53 4.54 -5.77
CA VAL A 201 -12.79 5.26 -6.03
C VAL A 201 -13.68 5.27 -4.80
N LEU A 202 -13.78 4.16 -4.07
CA LEU A 202 -14.58 4.09 -2.84
C LEU A 202 -14.05 5.05 -1.77
N VAL A 203 -12.72 5.09 -1.57
CA VAL A 203 -12.06 6.01 -0.64
C VAL A 203 -12.35 7.46 -1.03
N ILE A 204 -12.22 7.83 -2.31
CA ILE A 204 -12.52 9.19 -2.78
C ILE A 204 -13.97 9.58 -2.48
N ILE A 205 -14.93 8.74 -2.87
CA ILE A 205 -16.36 9.03 -2.66
C ILE A 205 -16.65 9.21 -1.17
N CYS A 206 -16.17 8.30 -0.33
CA CYS A 206 -16.39 8.37 1.12
C CYS A 206 -15.68 9.57 1.75
N THR A 207 -14.47 9.93 1.29
CA THR A 207 -13.72 11.10 1.78
C THR A 207 -14.48 12.40 1.47
N VAL A 208 -15.02 12.53 0.25
CA VAL A 208 -15.82 13.71 -0.14
C VAL A 208 -17.09 13.81 0.71
N ILE A 209 -17.79 12.70 0.93
CA ILE A 209 -18.97 12.66 1.82
C ILE A 209 -18.58 13.05 3.25
N LEU A 210 -17.48 12.52 3.76
CA LEU A 210 -16.99 12.80 5.12
C LEU A 210 -16.61 14.27 5.28
N ALA A 211 -15.86 14.83 4.34
CA ALA A 211 -15.42 16.23 4.36
C ALA A 211 -16.59 17.21 4.28
N THR A 212 -17.57 16.95 3.41
CA THR A 212 -18.76 17.81 3.26
C THR A 212 -19.62 17.80 4.52
N LYS A 213 -19.86 16.62 5.11
CA LYS A 213 -20.63 16.50 6.36
C LYS A 213 -19.88 17.10 7.56
N LEU A 214 -18.57 16.87 7.68
CA LEU A 214 -17.77 17.43 8.76
C LEU A 214 -17.79 18.97 8.74
N ASN A 215 -17.64 19.57 7.56
CA ASN A 215 -17.72 21.02 7.40
C ASN A 215 -19.11 21.57 7.78
N PHE A 216 -20.17 20.85 7.45
CA PHE A 216 -21.53 21.21 7.86
C PHE A 216 -21.68 21.21 9.39
N TYR A 217 -21.24 20.15 10.07
CA TYR A 217 -21.28 20.08 11.54
C TYR A 217 -20.41 21.15 12.21
N CYS A 218 -19.21 21.43 11.70
CA CYS A 218 -18.35 22.48 12.24
C CYS A 218 -18.95 23.88 12.07
N LYS A 219 -19.61 24.16 10.94
CA LYS A 219 -20.31 25.43 10.72
C LYS A 219 -21.49 25.58 11.69
N MET A 220 -22.33 24.55 11.83
CA MET A 220 -23.44 24.55 12.78
C MET A 220 -22.99 24.69 14.24
N ALA A 221 -21.83 24.16 14.62
CA ALA A 221 -21.30 24.30 15.98
C ALA A 221 -20.72 25.71 16.25
N SER A 222 -20.21 26.40 15.22
CA SER A 222 -19.67 27.76 15.34
C SER A 222 -20.75 28.84 15.38
N SER A 223 -21.89 28.60 14.72
CA SER A 223 -23.09 29.40 14.89
C SER A 223 -23.75 28.98 16.21
N LYS A 224 -23.98 29.91 17.15
CA LYS A 224 -24.45 29.67 18.54
C LYS A 224 -25.86 29.03 18.67
N CYS A 225 -26.32 28.26 17.69
CA CYS A 225 -27.69 27.76 17.57
C CYS A 225 -27.75 26.23 17.53
N VAL A 226 -27.18 25.50 18.51
CA VAL A 226 -27.73 24.19 18.91
C VAL A 226 -27.46 23.97 20.41
N GLN A 227 -28.38 24.44 21.26
CA GLN A 227 -28.68 23.71 22.49
C GLN A 227 -29.46 22.44 22.08
N LYS A 228 -29.03 21.29 22.59
CA LYS A 228 -29.75 20.00 22.59
C LYS A 228 -30.18 19.47 21.21
N SER A 229 -29.21 19.01 20.41
CA SER A 229 -29.46 17.97 19.41
C SER A 229 -28.17 17.18 19.19
N ASP A 230 -28.23 15.92 19.64
CA ASP A 230 -27.35 14.78 19.44
C ASP A 230 -25.85 14.87 19.77
N GLN A 231 -25.48 13.99 20.70
CA GLN A 231 -24.19 13.75 21.32
C GLN A 231 -23.11 13.28 20.34
N VAL A 232 -22.71 14.08 19.35
CA VAL A 232 -21.39 13.86 18.73
C VAL A 232 -20.35 14.33 19.73
N THR A 233 -19.96 13.41 20.62
CA THR A 233 -18.95 13.66 21.65
C THR A 233 -17.65 14.12 20.98
N GLY A 234 -16.88 15.01 21.59
CA GLY A 234 -15.62 15.51 21.02
C GLY A 234 -14.63 14.39 20.60
N LYS A 235 -14.78 13.18 21.15
CA LYS A 235 -14.09 11.95 20.73
C LYS A 235 -14.43 11.54 19.29
N GLU A 236 -15.72 11.55 18.91
CA GLU A 236 -16.17 11.17 17.56
C GLU A 236 -15.69 12.17 16.49
N ILE A 237 -15.69 13.47 16.80
CA ILE A 237 -15.13 14.50 15.90
C ILE A 237 -13.63 14.29 15.67
N LYS A 238 -12.86 13.96 16.73
CA LYS A 238 -11.43 13.67 16.60
C LYS A 238 -11.17 12.46 15.69
N VAL A 239 -11.96 11.40 15.86
CA VAL A 239 -11.87 10.19 15.03
C VAL A 239 -12.21 10.50 13.58
N VAL A 240 -13.26 11.27 13.31
CA VAL A 240 -13.64 11.67 11.95
C VAL A 240 -12.55 12.52 11.29
N LYS A 241 -11.99 13.49 12.02
CA LYS A 241 -10.86 14.30 11.53
C LYS A 241 -9.65 13.44 11.19
N LEU A 242 -9.30 12.50 12.06
CA LEU A 242 -8.20 11.56 11.84
C LEU A 242 -8.41 10.74 10.55
N VAL A 243 -9.59 10.12 10.39
CA VAL A 243 -9.88 9.33 9.18
C VAL A 243 -9.85 10.18 7.91
N ASN A 244 -10.37 11.42 7.97
CA ASN A 244 -10.31 12.32 6.82
C ASN A 244 -8.85 12.66 6.43
N VAL A 245 -7.97 12.89 7.41
CA VAL A 245 -6.54 13.13 7.16
C VAL A 245 -5.87 11.90 6.54
N ILE A 246 -6.09 10.71 7.12
CA ILE A 246 -5.52 9.45 6.60
C ILE A 246 -6.00 9.19 5.16
N SER A 247 -7.24 9.53 4.85
CA SER A 247 -7.80 9.31 3.51
C SER A 247 -7.23 10.28 2.48
N TRP A 248 -7.04 11.54 2.84
CA TRP A 248 -6.32 12.50 1.99
C TRP A 248 -4.86 12.10 1.78
N LEU A 249 -4.20 11.60 2.83
CA LEU A 249 -2.84 11.07 2.73
C LEU A 249 -2.79 9.88 1.77
N PHE A 250 -3.71 8.92 1.92
CA PHE A 250 -3.85 7.78 1.02
C PHE A 250 -4.04 8.22 -0.43
N ILE A 251 -4.96 9.15 -0.70
CA ILE A 251 -5.23 9.66 -2.05
C ILE A 251 -3.97 10.30 -2.66
N ALA A 252 -3.28 11.13 -1.89
CA ALA A 252 -2.06 11.81 -2.32
C ALA A 252 -0.89 10.83 -2.56
N CYS A 253 -0.72 9.83 -1.69
CA CYS A 253 0.37 8.87 -1.79
C CYS A 253 0.13 7.81 -2.89
N TYR A 254 -1.11 7.50 -3.23
CA TYR A 254 -1.44 6.56 -4.31
C TYR A 254 -1.50 7.21 -5.69
N PHE A 255 -1.69 8.53 -5.77
CA PHE A 255 -1.74 9.25 -7.04
C PHE A 255 -0.48 9.06 -7.91
N PRO A 256 0.76 9.12 -7.38
CA PRO A 256 1.97 8.83 -8.16
C PRO A 256 1.96 7.46 -8.84
N ASN A 257 1.47 6.42 -8.15
CA ASN A 257 1.35 5.07 -8.71
C ASN A 257 0.35 5.04 -9.87
N ALA A 258 -0.82 5.66 -9.72
CA ALA A 258 -1.81 5.75 -10.79
C ALA A 258 -1.27 6.49 -12.03
N ALA A 259 -0.53 7.59 -11.81
CA ALA A 259 0.13 8.33 -12.88
C ALA A 259 1.19 7.48 -13.58
N LEU A 260 2.00 6.74 -12.82
CA LEU A 260 3.05 5.87 -13.33
C LEU A 260 2.51 4.75 -14.22
N PHE A 261 1.47 4.02 -13.75
CA PHE A 261 0.82 2.98 -14.54
C PHE A 261 0.17 3.53 -15.81
N SER A 262 -0.38 4.75 -15.75
CA SER A 262 -0.89 5.44 -16.95
C SER A 262 0.23 5.70 -17.95
N CYS A 263 1.38 6.21 -17.50
CA CYS A 263 2.56 6.41 -18.36
C CYS A 263 3.03 5.10 -19.01
N MET A 264 3.06 3.99 -18.27
CA MET A 264 3.42 2.67 -18.80
C MET A 264 2.43 2.19 -19.88
N ALA A 265 1.15 2.53 -19.75
CA ALA A 265 0.13 2.15 -20.72
C ALA A 265 0.20 2.98 -22.01
N TYR A 266 0.58 4.26 -21.92
CA TYR A 266 0.71 5.14 -23.08
C TYR A 266 2.03 4.96 -23.83
N GLU A 267 3.13 4.69 -23.12
CA GLU A 267 4.48 4.56 -23.70
C GLU A 267 5.06 3.18 -23.36
N PRO A 268 4.99 2.19 -24.28
CA PRO A 268 5.51 0.85 -24.04
C PRO A 268 7.01 0.80 -23.75
N GLU A 269 7.80 1.79 -24.21
CA GLU A 269 9.23 1.89 -23.89
C GLU A 269 9.49 2.42 -22.46
N PHE A 270 8.47 2.87 -21.73
CA PHE A 270 8.54 3.29 -20.33
C PHE A 270 8.37 2.09 -19.39
N ASN A 271 9.35 1.18 -19.43
CA ASN A 271 9.39 -0.06 -18.65
C ASN A 271 10.85 -0.37 -18.21
N ILE A 272 11.02 -1.34 -17.31
CA ILE A 272 12.30 -1.90 -16.84
C ILE A 272 13.20 -2.33 -18.01
N ASP A 273 12.64 -2.94 -19.05
CA ASP A 273 13.40 -3.40 -20.23
C ASP A 273 13.44 -2.36 -21.36
N GLY A 274 12.78 -1.23 -21.18
CA GLY A 274 12.61 -0.21 -22.20
C GLY A 274 13.70 0.87 -22.20
N LYS A 275 13.67 1.74 -23.21
CA LYS A 275 14.63 2.83 -23.40
C LYS A 275 14.63 3.84 -22.24
N TYR A 276 13.51 4.01 -21.56
CA TYR A 276 13.34 4.98 -20.46
C TYR A 276 13.59 4.37 -19.07
N ARG A 277 14.27 3.22 -18.98
CA ARG A 277 14.53 2.48 -17.73
C ARG A 277 15.03 3.34 -16.57
N ASN A 278 16.01 4.22 -16.79
CA ASN A 278 16.58 5.04 -15.71
C ASN A 278 15.53 6.00 -15.12
N ILE A 279 14.72 6.64 -15.97
CA ILE A 279 13.63 7.54 -15.52
C ILE A 279 12.54 6.72 -14.84
N PHE A 280 12.16 5.59 -15.42
CA PHE A 280 11.18 4.67 -14.85
C PHE A 280 11.54 4.26 -13.41
N LEU A 281 12.80 3.86 -13.17
CA LEU A 281 13.28 3.46 -11.85
C LEU A 281 13.31 4.63 -10.84
N VAL A 282 13.59 5.85 -11.31
CA VAL A 282 13.50 7.06 -10.48
C VAL A 282 12.05 7.35 -10.11
N CYS A 283 11.10 7.31 -11.06
CA CYS A 283 9.69 7.53 -10.76
C CYS A 283 9.14 6.47 -9.79
N PHE A 284 9.55 5.20 -9.94
CA PHE A 284 9.24 4.15 -8.98
C PHE A 284 9.79 4.46 -7.58
N SER A 285 10.98 5.08 -7.46
CA SER A 285 11.54 5.45 -6.15
C SER A 285 10.65 6.44 -5.38
N TYR A 286 10.01 7.37 -6.09
CA TYR A 286 9.04 8.29 -5.48
C TYR A 286 7.75 7.57 -5.06
N CYS A 287 7.30 6.59 -5.84
CA CYS A 287 6.14 5.77 -5.48
C CYS A 287 6.43 4.94 -4.21
N PHE A 288 7.64 4.39 -4.09
CA PHE A 288 8.08 3.67 -2.88
C PHE A 288 8.07 4.60 -1.66
N ILE A 289 8.59 5.82 -1.78
CA ILE A 289 8.57 6.80 -0.69
C ILE A 289 7.13 7.17 -0.32
N ALA A 290 6.27 7.42 -1.30
CA ALA A 290 4.86 7.75 -1.04
C ALA A 290 4.13 6.60 -0.31
N GLU A 291 4.38 5.35 -0.70
CA GLU A 291 3.84 4.17 0.00
C GLU A 291 4.43 3.98 1.40
N SER A 292 5.73 4.26 1.55
CA SER A 292 6.39 4.25 2.87
C SER A 292 5.72 5.27 3.79
N ILE A 293 5.50 6.50 3.30
CA ILE A 293 4.84 7.58 4.06
C ILE A 293 3.39 7.22 4.42
N ASN A 294 2.67 6.57 3.51
CA ASN A 294 1.28 6.16 3.79
C ASN A 294 1.19 5.07 4.87
N SER A 295 2.21 4.21 4.96
CA SER A 295 2.20 3.04 5.87
C SER A 295 2.93 3.30 7.20
N SER A 296 3.73 4.37 7.31
CA SER A 296 4.49 4.72 8.52
C SER A 296 3.73 5.58 9.51
#